data_AF-A0A291HKX6-F1
#
_entry.id   AF-A0A291HKX6-F1
#
_cell.length_a   1.000
_cell.length_b   1.000
_cell.length_c   1.000
_cell.angle_alpha   90.00
_cell.angle_beta   90.00
_cell.angle_gamma   90.00
#
_symmetry.space_group_name_H-M   'P 1'
#
loop_
_entity.id
_entity.type
_entity.pdbx_description
1 polymer ?
#
loop_
_entity_poly.entity_id
_entity_poly.type
_entity_poly.pdbx_seq_one_letter_code
_entity_poly.pdbx_strand_id
1 'polypeptide(L)'
;MKLNKRLNINGQPVTLANDKLMLELSAAGRGIVTVAGQAKVRDRVQLDIGYGQRMEPYFTGIVTKAVPAENGHTKLVIKELAFVLGTRLTISLQHATFRRVLEWVGEETGLAFVLPAGADYTDRPIPNFTSAGSGAQLLQNAGRAFNIPDFCWYQQQDGTLYAGSYQHSRWPSRPVTIDQAETGAQAGGNTITVPASPALRPGALVNGNQITRVEFDGTHMRLQWAGSQKTPQQRQMEQQYPELAAGFHLPQFGQVIAVADHARAGELNDPFRPRYAVDVQMLDENGQPDQAVPVYQAVPLPVLFGGPEQGQFQYPVEGTLVELGFAFGRADQPFIRTVLGTGWPLPDIQPGEQLQQQRAEVFQRTDPAGNHTLATDQAIHHIAAQLTQQADDYHGEFGSQHTTVAQHSTEAVAGRKLIEALGAIELLAGDDIELATLANLHLVAAGERVDVTGGDYQHGIGGNSTTTIQGNRSLTVQGNEQRTTQGNTTEQITGNKTSTAQAQVIQGQSIVLGNGTHNMLALMISMMANVQEALQKLDGHTHPDHHQPPNVQGQVAGHAGNIGTIKGNLQSFTG
;
A
#
# COMPACT_ATOMS: atom_id res chain seq x y z
N MET A 1 9.24 52.69 60.27
CA MET A 1 9.15 51.61 61.28
C MET A 1 10.34 50.66 61.12
N LYS A 2 10.82 50.03 62.20
CA LYS A 2 11.93 49.06 62.12
C LYS A 2 11.41 47.70 61.63
N LEU A 3 12.08 47.12 60.64
CA LEU A 3 11.79 45.76 60.17
C LEU A 3 12.25 44.74 61.22
N ASN A 4 11.33 43.90 61.68
CA ASN A 4 11.63 42.78 62.55
C ASN A 4 11.88 41.54 61.70
N LYS A 5 12.84 40.70 62.13
CA LYS A 5 13.22 39.45 61.46
C LYS A 5 13.37 38.34 62.47
N ARG A 6 12.91 37.14 62.13
CA ARG A 6 13.11 35.94 62.92
C ARG A 6 13.51 34.80 61.99
N LEU A 7 14.70 34.25 62.21
CA LEU A 7 15.14 33.05 61.50
C LEU A 7 15.00 31.85 62.44
N ASN A 8 14.34 30.81 61.95
CA ASN A 8 14.23 29.52 62.63
C ASN A 8 15.01 28.46 61.84
N ILE A 9 15.80 27.65 62.53
CA ILE A 9 16.47 26.46 61.98
C ILE A 9 15.90 25.23 62.69
N ASN A 10 15.32 24.29 61.94
CA ASN A 10 14.60 23.11 62.45
C ASN A 10 13.54 23.47 63.52
N GLY A 11 12.85 24.61 63.32
CA GLY A 11 11.83 25.11 64.24
C GLY A 11 12.35 25.85 65.48
N GLN A 12 13.67 25.94 65.67
CA GLN A 12 14.28 26.66 66.79
C GLN A 12 14.77 28.04 66.35
N PRO A 13 14.49 29.11 67.11
CA PRO A 13 14.93 30.46 66.77
C PRO A 13 16.45 30.58 66.88
N VAL A 14 17.09 31.23 65.91
CA VAL A 14 18.52 31.51 65.89
C VAL A 14 18.79 33.00 65.68
N THR A 15 19.90 33.49 66.22
CA THR A 15 20.32 34.88 66.05
C THR A 15 20.82 35.11 64.61
N LEU A 16 20.11 35.95 63.87
CA LEU A 16 20.45 36.36 62.50
C LEU A 16 21.33 37.61 62.52
N ALA A 17 22.53 37.51 61.94
CA ALA A 17 23.48 38.62 61.84
C ALA A 17 23.41 39.34 60.49
N ASN A 18 23.23 38.59 59.40
CA ASN A 18 23.13 39.14 58.05
C ASN A 18 22.23 38.26 57.17
N ASP A 19 21.56 38.85 56.20
CA ASP A 19 20.64 38.18 55.30
C ASP A 19 20.58 38.88 53.94
N LYS A 20 20.72 38.07 52.89
CA LYS A 20 20.52 38.50 51.52
C LYS A 20 19.84 37.38 50.75
N LEU A 21 18.67 37.66 50.18
CA LEU A 21 17.86 36.68 49.46
C LEU A 21 17.57 37.14 48.04
N MET A 22 17.33 36.17 47.17
CA MET A 22 16.91 36.32 45.79
C MET A 22 15.72 35.40 45.57
N LEU A 23 14.56 35.98 45.28
CA LEU A 23 13.37 35.24 44.89
C LEU A 23 13.06 35.55 43.43
N GLU A 24 12.68 34.54 42.66
CA GLU A 24 12.39 34.66 41.23
C GLU A 24 11.07 33.93 40.92
N LEU A 25 10.29 34.45 39.98
CA LEU A 25 9.08 33.78 39.48
C LEU A 25 9.53 32.63 38.58
N SER A 26 8.94 31.46 38.75
CA SER A 26 9.30 30.24 38.00
C SER A 26 10.77 29.81 38.16
N ALA A 27 11.38 30.11 39.32
CA ALA A 27 12.68 29.60 39.73
C ALA A 27 12.77 29.47 41.25
N ALA A 28 13.66 28.62 41.74
CA ALA A 28 13.84 28.44 43.17
C ALA A 28 14.60 29.63 43.79
N GLY A 29 14.02 30.23 44.82
CA GLY A 29 14.67 31.27 45.61
C GLY A 29 15.95 30.77 46.29
N ARG A 30 16.91 31.67 46.44
CA ARG A 30 18.21 31.39 47.07
C ARG A 30 18.63 32.53 47.96
N GLY A 31 19.48 32.24 48.93
CA GLY A 31 19.94 33.27 49.86
C GLY A 31 21.25 32.91 50.54
N ILE A 32 21.86 33.93 51.12
CA ILE A 32 23.00 33.82 52.01
C ILE A 32 22.58 34.47 53.32
N VAL A 33 22.64 33.70 54.41
CA VAL A 33 22.38 34.20 55.77
C VAL A 33 23.56 33.87 56.67
N THR A 34 23.84 34.73 57.65
CA THR A 34 24.85 34.49 58.69
C THR A 34 24.15 34.38 60.03
N VAL A 35 24.36 33.28 60.74
CA VAL A 35 23.72 32.97 62.02
C VAL A 35 24.74 32.74 63.12
N ALA A 36 24.41 33.02 64.37
CA ALA A 36 25.22 32.61 65.50
C ALA A 36 25.08 31.09 65.76
N GLY A 37 26.18 30.41 66.06
CA GLY A 37 26.21 28.97 66.31
C GLY A 37 26.42 28.10 65.06
N GLN A 38 26.11 26.80 65.19
CA GLN A 38 26.29 25.81 64.13
C GLN A 38 24.96 25.42 63.48
N ALA A 39 24.97 25.24 62.16
CA ALA A 39 23.87 24.63 61.40
C ALA A 39 24.45 23.65 60.37
N LYS A 40 23.66 22.64 60.01
CA LYS A 40 24.06 21.54 59.11
C LYS A 40 23.38 21.68 57.76
N VAL A 41 24.02 21.13 56.73
CA VAL A 41 23.38 20.95 55.42
C VAL A 41 22.14 20.08 55.59
N ARG A 42 21.05 20.43 54.89
CA ARG A 42 19.69 19.88 54.98
C ARG A 42 18.86 20.33 56.18
N ASP A 43 19.38 21.16 57.09
CA ASP A 43 18.52 21.77 58.12
C ASP A 43 17.45 22.64 57.46
N ARG A 44 16.22 22.57 57.97
CA ARG A 44 15.08 23.35 57.48
C ARG A 44 15.17 24.78 58.01
N VAL A 45 14.99 25.75 57.14
CA VAL A 45 15.12 27.18 57.45
C VAL A 45 13.81 27.89 57.17
N GLN A 46 13.38 28.73 58.10
CA GLN A 46 12.26 29.65 57.90
C GLN A 46 12.66 31.06 58.34
N LEU A 47 12.58 32.04 57.44
CA LEU A 47 12.73 33.46 57.77
C LEU A 47 11.35 34.10 57.77
N ASP A 48 10.95 34.63 58.92
CA ASP A 48 9.80 35.51 59.05
C ASP A 48 10.27 36.97 59.05
N ILE A 49 9.55 37.84 58.34
CA ILE A 49 9.78 39.29 58.37
C ILE A 49 8.47 40.02 58.64
N GLY A 50 8.54 41.23 59.17
CA GLY A 50 7.36 42.04 59.41
C GLY A 50 7.61 43.32 60.19
N TYR A 51 6.52 44.04 60.48
CA TYR A 51 6.56 45.32 61.19
C TYR A 51 5.68 45.27 62.44
N GLY A 52 6.16 45.86 63.54
CA GLY A 52 5.48 45.79 64.83
C GLY A 52 5.41 44.35 65.35
N GLN A 53 4.22 43.91 65.78
CA GLN A 53 3.97 42.56 66.30
C GLN A 53 3.60 41.54 65.21
N ARG A 54 3.35 41.99 63.97
CA ARG A 54 2.92 41.11 62.87
C ARG A 54 4.13 40.62 62.08
N MET A 55 4.43 39.34 62.19
CA MET A 55 5.49 38.63 61.47
C MET A 55 4.86 37.62 60.51
N GLU A 56 5.32 37.59 59.27
CA GLU A 56 4.84 36.65 58.26
C GLU A 56 6.01 35.84 57.67
N PRO A 57 5.82 34.54 57.37
CA PRO A 57 6.84 33.75 56.71
C PRO A 57 7.17 34.35 55.34
N TYR A 58 8.46 34.56 55.09
CA TYR A 58 8.97 35.15 53.86
C TYR A 58 9.95 34.25 53.13
N PHE A 59 10.64 33.35 53.81
CA PHE A 59 11.46 32.35 53.14
C PHE A 59 11.32 31.03 53.85
N THR A 60 11.02 29.97 53.10
CA THR A 60 10.96 28.60 53.62
C THR A 60 11.84 27.73 52.75
N GLY A 61 12.82 27.04 53.32
CA GLY A 61 13.81 26.32 52.54
C GLY A 61 14.71 25.42 53.35
N ILE A 62 15.86 25.09 52.79
CA ILE A 62 16.88 24.24 53.39
C ILE A 62 18.27 24.86 53.29
N VAL A 63 19.14 24.51 54.22
CA VAL A 63 20.58 24.79 54.11
C VAL A 63 21.19 23.87 53.05
N THR A 64 21.78 24.44 52.01
CA THR A 64 22.50 23.69 50.96
C THR A 64 24.02 23.72 51.14
N LYS A 65 24.54 24.72 51.85
CA LYS A 65 25.95 24.81 52.25
C LYS A 65 26.04 25.53 53.58
N ALA A 66 26.88 25.04 54.49
CA ALA A 66 27.19 25.68 55.76
C ALA A 66 28.72 25.84 55.86
N VAL A 67 29.18 27.06 56.15
CA VAL A 67 30.61 27.38 56.26
C VAL A 67 30.83 28.16 57.55
N PRO A 68 31.76 27.74 58.43
CA PRO A 68 32.12 28.52 59.61
C PRO A 68 32.53 29.95 59.25
N ALA A 69 32.14 30.91 60.09
CA ALA A 69 32.49 32.33 59.98
C ALA A 69 33.10 32.82 61.32
N GLU A 70 33.62 34.04 61.33
CA GLU A 70 34.27 34.62 62.51
C GLU A 70 33.32 34.74 63.71
N ASN A 71 33.88 34.81 64.92
CA ASN A 71 33.15 35.04 66.18
C ASN A 71 32.02 34.03 66.44
N GLY A 72 32.24 32.74 66.13
CA GLY A 72 31.27 31.67 66.42
C GLY A 72 30.01 31.71 65.53
N HIS A 73 30.05 32.41 64.40
CA HIS A 73 28.96 32.44 63.43
C HIS A 73 29.16 31.37 62.34
N THR A 74 28.09 31.06 61.61
CA THR A 74 28.11 30.22 60.41
C THR A 74 27.42 30.94 59.26
N LYS A 75 28.06 30.97 58.10
CA LYS A 75 27.49 31.47 56.85
C LYS A 75 26.80 30.32 56.12
N LEU A 76 25.51 30.48 55.86
CA LEU A 76 24.64 29.48 55.24
C LEU A 76 24.23 29.94 53.84
N VAL A 77 24.33 29.03 52.87
CA VAL A 77 23.65 29.16 51.58
C VAL A 77 22.33 28.40 51.69
N ILE A 78 21.23 29.14 51.66
CA ILE A 78 19.88 28.59 51.78
C ILE A 78 19.18 28.63 50.43
N LYS A 79 18.34 27.63 50.15
CA LYS A 79 17.50 27.59 48.95
C LYS A 79 16.09 27.17 49.30
N GLU A 80 15.11 27.70 48.57
CA GLU A 80 13.71 27.27 48.68
C GLU A 80 13.61 25.76 48.43
N LEU A 81 12.57 25.11 48.97
CA LEU A 81 12.32 23.68 48.78
C LEU A 81 12.21 23.33 47.30
N ALA A 82 11.64 24.24 46.50
CA ALA A 82 11.57 24.17 45.05
C ALA A 82 12.93 23.99 44.35
N PHE A 83 14.08 24.18 45.03
CA PHE A 83 15.40 23.93 44.45
C PHE A 83 15.60 22.49 43.98
N VAL A 84 14.87 21.52 44.54
CA VAL A 84 14.88 20.14 44.05
C VAL A 84 14.42 20.05 42.59
N LEU A 85 13.60 20.99 42.09
CA LEU A 85 13.24 21.08 40.67
C LEU A 85 14.43 21.42 39.75
N GLY A 86 15.59 21.77 40.30
CA GLY A 86 16.84 21.90 39.56
C GLY A 86 17.51 20.56 39.26
N THR A 87 17.06 19.45 39.86
CA THR A 87 17.56 18.10 39.57
C THR A 87 16.84 17.51 38.36
N ARG A 88 17.42 16.45 37.80
CA ARG A 88 16.86 15.75 36.64
C ARG A 88 15.58 15.02 37.04
N LEU A 89 14.48 15.33 36.37
CA LEU A 89 13.20 14.64 36.46
C LEU A 89 12.75 14.26 35.06
N THR A 90 12.57 12.96 34.83
CA THR A 90 12.17 12.40 33.54
C THR A 90 10.82 11.71 33.68
N ILE A 91 9.86 12.09 32.86
CA ILE A 91 8.49 11.60 32.92
C ILE A 91 7.99 11.26 31.51
N SER A 92 7.18 10.21 31.40
CA SER A 92 6.40 9.86 30.21
C SER A 92 5.06 9.30 30.67
N LEU A 93 3.97 10.02 30.39
CA LEU A 93 2.61 9.65 30.76
C LEU A 93 1.70 9.71 29.54
N GLN A 94 0.92 8.65 29.29
CA GLN A 94 -0.21 8.68 28.36
C GLN A 94 -1.45 9.24 29.04
N HIS A 95 -2.34 9.86 28.27
CA HIS A 95 -3.59 10.44 28.76
C HIS A 95 -3.40 11.36 29.97
N ALA A 96 -2.28 12.10 29.98
CA ALA A 96 -1.85 12.88 31.13
C ALA A 96 -2.81 14.06 31.37
N THR A 97 -3.10 14.36 32.63
CA THR A 97 -3.68 15.65 33.05
C THR A 97 -2.60 16.48 33.73
N PHE A 98 -2.74 17.80 33.73
CA PHE A 98 -1.78 18.67 34.40
C PHE A 98 -1.68 18.34 35.90
N ARG A 99 -2.82 18.02 36.53
CA ARG A 99 -2.87 17.50 37.91
C ARG A 99 -1.99 16.27 38.09
N ARG A 100 -2.13 15.27 37.23
CA ARG A 100 -1.38 14.00 37.34
C ARG A 100 0.13 14.23 37.19
N VAL A 101 0.53 15.17 36.33
CA VAL A 101 1.94 15.56 36.19
C VAL A 101 2.46 16.17 37.50
N LEU A 102 1.71 17.10 38.12
CA LEU A 102 2.14 17.70 39.39
C LEU A 102 2.12 16.73 40.57
N GLU A 103 1.15 15.81 40.62
CA GLU A 103 1.12 14.72 41.60
C GLU A 103 2.38 13.88 41.52
N TRP A 104 2.75 13.45 40.30
CA TRP A 104 3.97 12.69 40.07
C TRP A 104 5.23 13.47 40.47
N VAL A 105 5.33 14.75 40.09
CA VAL A 105 6.45 15.59 40.52
C VAL A 105 6.49 15.70 42.03
N GLY A 106 5.34 15.81 42.69
CA GLY A 106 5.22 15.85 44.15
C GLY A 106 5.68 14.55 44.81
N GLU A 107 5.29 13.40 44.28
CA GLU A 107 5.72 12.07 44.75
C GLU A 107 7.24 11.89 44.65
N GLU A 108 7.85 12.31 43.54
CA GLU A 108 9.30 12.18 43.30
C GLU A 108 10.15 13.16 44.11
N THR A 109 9.62 14.35 44.42
CA THR A 109 10.38 15.44 45.03
C THR A 109 10.04 15.71 46.49
N GLY A 110 8.90 15.20 46.97
CA GLY A 110 8.31 15.57 48.26
C GLY A 110 7.70 16.97 48.30
N LEU A 111 7.56 17.65 47.14
CA LEU A 111 6.91 18.96 47.06
C LEU A 111 5.39 18.80 47.06
N ALA A 112 4.70 19.70 47.76
CA ALA A 112 3.24 19.77 47.74
C ALA A 112 2.80 20.87 46.77
N PHE A 113 2.00 20.51 45.75
CA PHE A 113 1.47 21.45 44.78
C PHE A 113 0.06 21.93 45.14
N VAL A 114 -0.20 23.20 44.86
CA VAL A 114 -1.52 23.82 44.93
C VAL A 114 -1.96 24.17 43.52
N LEU A 115 -3.04 23.52 43.09
CA LEU A 115 -3.67 23.76 41.81
C LEU A 115 -4.76 24.83 41.94
N PRO A 116 -5.00 25.64 40.89
CA PRO A 116 -6.11 26.57 40.88
C PRO A 116 -7.45 25.83 40.87
N ALA A 117 -8.42 26.34 41.64
CA ALA A 117 -9.74 25.74 41.72
C ALA A 117 -10.57 26.04 40.46
N GLY A 118 -11.18 25.00 39.86
CA GLY A 118 -12.13 25.14 38.75
C GLY A 118 -11.54 25.55 37.40
N ALA A 119 -10.23 25.42 37.20
CA ALA A 119 -9.59 25.71 35.92
C ALA A 119 -9.60 24.48 34.99
N ASP A 120 -10.31 24.54 33.86
CA ASP A 120 -10.51 23.38 32.98
C ASP A 120 -9.22 22.65 32.54
N TYR A 121 -8.12 23.38 32.35
CA TYR A 121 -6.84 22.79 31.94
C TYR A 121 -6.20 21.86 32.98
N THR A 122 -6.62 21.91 34.26
CA THR A 122 -5.99 21.09 35.30
C THR A 122 -6.29 19.61 35.10
N ASP A 123 -7.48 19.31 34.58
CA ASP A 123 -8.06 17.97 34.50
C ASP A 123 -8.36 17.53 33.06
N ARG A 124 -8.23 18.42 32.07
CA ARG A 124 -8.33 18.06 30.65
C ARG A 124 -7.17 17.14 30.25
N PRO A 125 -7.43 15.91 29.78
CA PRO A 125 -6.36 14.99 29.39
C PRO A 125 -5.77 15.38 28.02
N ILE A 126 -4.47 15.15 27.86
CA ILE A 126 -3.75 15.20 26.58
C ILE A 126 -3.22 13.81 26.20
N PRO A 127 -3.04 13.48 24.90
CA PRO A 127 -2.65 12.13 24.48
C PRO A 127 -1.36 11.63 25.12
N ASN A 128 -0.35 12.49 25.25
CA ASN A 128 0.92 12.18 25.89
C ASN A 128 1.55 13.43 26.51
N PHE A 129 2.23 13.25 27.63
CA PHE A 129 3.18 14.20 28.18
C PHE A 129 4.51 13.51 28.44
N THR A 130 5.57 13.98 27.78
CA THR A 130 6.93 13.50 27.99
C THR A 130 7.85 14.69 28.23
N SER A 131 8.71 14.58 29.24
CA SER A 131 9.76 15.59 29.49
C SER A 131 11.01 14.92 30.01
N ALA A 132 12.17 15.37 29.52
CA ALA A 132 13.47 14.98 30.01
C ALA A 132 14.31 16.24 30.26
N GLY A 133 14.69 16.47 31.52
CA GLY A 133 15.39 17.68 31.89
C GLY A 133 15.31 17.94 33.38
N SER A 134 15.44 19.20 33.78
CA SER A 134 15.17 19.59 35.16
C SER A 134 13.66 19.62 35.43
N GLY A 135 13.27 19.49 36.70
CA GLY A 135 11.87 19.72 37.11
C GLY A 135 11.32 21.10 36.69
N ALA A 136 12.16 22.14 36.68
CA ALA A 136 11.77 23.46 36.21
C ALA A 136 11.43 23.46 34.70
N GLN A 137 12.25 22.79 33.89
CA GLN A 137 11.97 22.61 32.45
C GLN A 137 10.72 21.76 32.23
N LEU A 138 10.52 20.71 33.03
CA LEU A 138 9.32 19.89 33.01
C LEU A 138 8.07 20.74 33.26
N LEU A 139 8.05 21.59 34.28
CA LEU A 139 6.91 22.47 34.55
C LEU A 139 6.66 23.45 33.39
N GLN A 140 7.71 24.03 32.82
CA GLN A 140 7.59 24.91 31.66
C GLN A 140 6.98 24.18 30.44
N ASN A 141 7.45 22.97 30.16
CA ASN A 141 6.92 22.12 29.10
C ASN A 141 5.47 21.72 29.38
N ALA A 142 5.09 21.48 30.64
CA ALA A 142 3.72 21.21 31.04
C ALA A 142 2.81 22.41 30.75
N GLY A 143 3.24 23.64 31.09
CA GLY A 143 2.50 24.86 30.76
C GLY A 143 2.12 24.93 29.27
N ARG A 144 3.07 24.64 28.38
CA ARG A 144 2.85 24.60 26.93
C ARG A 144 1.95 23.43 26.51
N ALA A 145 2.24 22.21 26.96
CA ALA A 145 1.53 21.00 26.55
C ALA A 145 0.03 21.02 26.92
N PHE A 146 -0.31 21.65 28.04
CA PHE A 146 -1.70 21.82 28.49
C PHE A 146 -2.33 23.15 28.05
N ASN A 147 -1.63 23.92 27.21
CA ASN A 147 -2.05 25.23 26.71
C ASN A 147 -2.51 26.17 27.85
N ILE A 148 -1.70 26.27 28.91
CA ILE A 148 -2.03 27.07 30.10
C ILE A 148 -1.62 28.53 29.84
N PRO A 149 -2.57 29.48 29.80
CA PRO A 149 -2.27 30.88 29.53
C PRO A 149 -1.46 31.51 30.66
N ASP A 150 -0.46 32.33 30.33
CA ASP A 150 0.44 32.99 31.30
C ASP A 150 0.96 32.04 32.38
N PHE A 151 1.44 30.86 31.98
CA PHE A 151 1.90 29.84 32.92
C PHE A 151 3.02 30.36 33.83
N CYS A 152 2.86 30.13 35.13
CA CYS A 152 3.87 30.43 36.14
C CYS A 152 3.90 29.37 37.23
N TRP A 153 5.01 29.28 37.94
CA TRP A 153 5.09 28.52 39.18
C TRP A 153 5.92 29.25 40.22
N TYR A 154 5.63 29.08 41.50
CA TYR A 154 6.41 29.67 42.58
C TYR A 154 6.13 28.99 43.92
N GLN A 155 7.11 29.05 44.83
CA GLN A 155 6.90 28.58 46.19
C GLN A 155 6.16 29.62 47.03
N GLN A 156 5.11 29.14 47.69
CA GLN A 156 4.32 29.89 48.66
C GLN A 156 5.04 29.95 50.01
N GLN A 157 4.52 30.80 50.89
CA GLN A 157 5.13 31.10 52.20
C GLN A 157 5.12 29.87 53.12
N ASP A 158 4.12 29.01 53.00
CA ASP A 158 3.99 27.74 53.74
C ASP A 158 4.88 26.61 53.20
N GLY A 159 5.56 26.83 52.07
CA GLY A 159 6.42 25.83 51.41
C GLY A 159 5.72 25.00 50.34
N THR A 160 4.41 25.17 50.13
CA THR A 160 3.71 24.58 48.96
C THR A 160 4.09 25.31 47.67
N LEU A 161 3.90 24.69 46.51
CA LEU A 161 4.17 25.29 45.21
C LEU A 161 2.88 25.53 44.44
N TYR A 162 2.68 26.76 43.96
CA TYR A 162 1.68 27.02 42.93
C TYR A 162 2.27 26.70 41.56
N ALA A 163 1.49 26.08 40.67
CA ALA A 163 1.80 25.97 39.25
C ALA A 163 0.50 26.06 38.44
N GLY A 164 0.45 26.95 37.46
CA GLY A 164 -0.74 27.21 36.66
C GLY A 164 -0.74 28.61 36.04
N SER A 165 -1.87 29.01 35.47
CA SER A 165 -2.05 30.34 34.89
C SER A 165 -1.83 31.43 35.93
N TYR A 166 -1.16 32.52 35.56
CA TYR A 166 -1.02 33.69 36.43
C TYR A 166 -2.37 34.27 36.86
N GLN A 167 -3.37 34.26 35.97
CA GLN A 167 -4.71 34.81 36.25
C GLN A 167 -5.44 34.04 37.35
N HIS A 168 -5.15 32.74 37.49
CA HIS A 168 -5.69 31.90 38.56
C HIS A 168 -4.83 31.89 39.83
N SER A 169 -3.69 32.58 39.82
CA SER A 169 -2.82 32.71 41.00
C SER A 169 -3.41 33.69 42.02
N ARG A 170 -2.75 33.82 43.18
CA ARG A 170 -3.20 34.74 44.24
C ARG A 170 -2.95 36.22 43.93
N TRP A 171 -2.17 36.53 42.89
CA TRP A 171 -1.60 37.86 42.67
C TRP A 171 -2.52 38.86 41.97
N PRO A 172 -3.32 38.50 40.94
CA PRO A 172 -4.19 39.45 40.23
C PRO A 172 -5.18 40.18 41.16
N SER A 173 -5.65 39.51 42.22
CA SER A 173 -6.59 40.09 43.20
C SER A 173 -5.91 40.91 44.30
N ARG A 174 -4.57 41.06 44.27
CA ARG A 174 -3.78 41.72 45.34
C ARG A 174 -2.75 42.70 44.78
N PRO A 175 -3.16 43.71 44.00
CA PRO A 175 -2.23 44.72 43.53
C PRO A 175 -1.67 45.53 44.70
N VAL A 176 -0.39 45.89 44.60
CA VAL A 176 0.30 46.75 45.56
C VAL A 176 0.61 48.08 44.87
N THR A 177 0.20 49.17 45.50
CA THR A 177 0.58 50.52 45.06
C THR A 177 1.69 51.02 45.96
N ILE A 178 2.78 51.50 45.37
CA ILE A 178 3.91 52.08 46.08
C ILE A 178 4.06 53.52 45.62
N ASP A 179 3.93 54.45 46.58
CA ASP A 179 4.10 55.88 46.33
C ASP A 179 5.56 56.21 45.98
N GLN A 180 5.76 57.14 45.04
CA GLN A 180 7.10 57.57 44.62
C GLN A 180 7.98 58.05 45.78
N ALA A 181 7.39 58.63 46.83
CA ALA A 181 8.11 59.08 48.03
C ALA A 181 8.80 57.94 48.80
N GLU A 182 8.35 56.68 48.64
CA GLU A 182 8.91 55.50 49.30
C GLU A 182 9.91 54.73 48.41
N THR A 183 10.26 55.29 47.25
CA THR A 183 11.11 54.62 46.26
C THR A 183 12.53 55.19 46.27
N GLY A 184 13.52 54.33 46.47
CA GLY A 184 14.93 54.65 46.28
C GLY A 184 15.31 54.63 44.79
N ALA A 185 16.45 55.25 44.46
CA ALA A 185 17.00 55.42 43.11
C ALA A 185 16.57 54.34 42.10
N GLN A 186 15.87 54.77 41.04
CA GLN A 186 15.41 53.92 39.96
C GLN A 186 16.58 53.63 39.01
N ALA A 187 17.13 52.42 39.05
CA ALA A 187 18.25 52.01 38.18
C ALA A 187 17.71 51.28 36.94
N GLY A 188 17.49 52.02 35.85
CA GLY A 188 16.90 51.49 34.63
C GLY A 188 15.38 51.24 34.77
N GLY A 189 14.60 51.55 33.72
CA GLY A 189 13.14 51.66 33.78
C GLY A 189 12.32 50.44 34.25
N ASN A 190 12.94 49.30 34.57
CA ASN A 190 12.28 48.05 34.96
C ASN A 190 12.67 47.55 36.37
N THR A 191 13.28 48.39 37.19
CA THR A 191 13.59 48.06 38.60
C THR A 191 13.20 49.18 39.54
N ILE A 192 12.88 48.82 40.79
CA ILE A 192 12.60 49.78 41.87
C ILE A 192 13.13 49.25 43.21
N THR A 193 13.69 50.13 44.04
CA THR A 193 14.13 49.77 45.40
C THR A 193 13.18 50.37 46.42
N VAL A 194 12.69 49.54 47.33
CA VAL A 194 11.66 49.91 48.33
C VAL A 194 11.99 49.31 49.70
N PRO A 195 11.43 49.85 50.79
CA PRO A 195 11.48 49.18 52.09
C PRO A 195 10.92 47.75 52.00
N ALA A 196 11.57 46.81 52.68
CA ALA A 196 11.19 45.41 52.64
C ALA A 196 9.78 45.17 53.18
N SER A 197 8.91 44.54 52.39
CA SER A 197 7.54 44.21 52.79
C SER A 197 7.22 42.73 52.55
N PRO A 198 6.60 42.01 53.52
CA PRO A 198 6.17 40.62 53.31
C PRO A 198 5.25 40.42 52.10
N ALA A 199 4.50 41.46 51.70
CA ALA A 199 3.58 41.42 50.57
C ALA A 199 4.29 41.39 49.21
N LEU A 200 5.55 41.82 49.14
CA LEU A 200 6.32 41.94 47.90
C LEU A 200 7.11 40.65 47.64
N ARG A 201 6.59 39.79 46.77
CA ARG A 201 7.27 38.58 46.28
C ARG A 201 7.16 38.51 44.75
N PRO A 202 7.94 37.63 44.09
CA PRO A 202 7.74 37.36 42.67
C PRO A 202 6.29 36.92 42.38
N GLY A 203 5.73 37.49 41.32
CA GLY A 203 4.33 37.40 40.92
C GLY A 203 3.47 38.59 41.36
N ALA A 204 3.85 39.34 42.40
CA ALA A 204 3.06 40.49 42.85
C ALA A 204 2.89 41.53 41.73
N LEU A 205 1.69 42.11 41.63
CA LEU A 205 1.40 43.20 40.71
C LEU A 205 1.68 44.53 41.42
N VAL A 206 2.77 45.20 41.08
CA VAL A 206 3.23 46.44 41.74
C VAL A 206 3.16 47.59 40.76
N ASN A 207 2.35 48.61 41.06
CA ASN A 207 2.11 49.75 40.16
C ASN A 207 1.76 49.29 38.72
N GLY A 208 0.98 48.22 38.59
CA GLY A 208 0.58 47.62 37.30
C GLY A 208 1.60 46.69 36.65
N ASN A 209 2.80 46.51 37.22
CA ASN A 209 3.84 45.63 36.67
C ASN A 209 3.93 44.31 37.45
N GLN A 210 3.99 43.18 36.73
CA GLN A 210 4.18 41.87 37.35
C GLN A 210 5.64 41.66 37.71
N ILE A 211 5.94 41.60 39.00
CA ILE A 211 7.30 41.42 39.51
C ILE A 211 7.79 40.01 39.19
N THR A 212 8.93 39.89 38.50
CA THR A 212 9.56 38.60 38.16
C THR A 212 10.69 38.24 39.10
N ARG A 213 11.30 39.22 39.78
CA ARG A 213 12.42 38.99 40.71
C ARG A 213 12.42 39.99 41.86
N VAL A 214 12.76 39.51 43.06
CA VAL A 214 12.91 40.30 44.29
C VAL A 214 14.26 40.00 44.92
N GLU A 215 15.15 40.99 44.97
CA GLU A 215 16.38 40.93 45.76
C GLU A 215 16.12 41.55 47.13
N PHE A 216 16.21 40.78 48.20
CA PHE A 216 16.10 41.27 49.57
C PHE A 216 17.49 41.42 50.17
N ASP A 217 17.82 42.60 50.69
CA ASP A 217 19.12 42.92 51.26
C ASP A 217 18.92 43.73 52.54
N GLY A 218 19.02 43.06 53.69
CA GLY A 218 18.83 43.70 54.98
C GLY A 218 17.41 44.25 55.15
N THR A 219 17.24 45.57 54.98
CA THR A 219 15.98 46.28 55.22
C THR A 219 15.27 46.72 53.94
N HIS A 220 15.86 46.47 52.77
CA HIS A 220 15.34 46.91 51.48
C HIS A 220 15.11 45.72 50.54
N MET A 221 14.20 45.92 49.59
CA MET A 221 13.97 45.02 48.47
C MET A 221 14.18 45.75 47.15
N ARG A 222 14.83 45.10 46.20
CA ARG A 222 14.88 45.54 44.81
C ARG A 222 13.94 44.65 43.98
N LEU A 223 12.87 45.24 43.50
CA LEU A 223 11.90 44.56 42.64
C LEU A 223 12.30 44.76 41.18
N GLN A 224 12.14 43.71 40.38
CA GLN A 224 12.39 43.72 38.95
C GLN A 224 11.22 43.05 38.24
N TRP A 225 10.81 43.59 37.10
CA TRP A 225 9.80 43.02 36.21
C TRP A 225 10.34 42.89 34.79
N ALA A 226 9.66 42.12 33.96
CA ALA A 226 9.94 42.09 32.54
C ALA A 226 9.48 43.41 31.91
N GLY A 227 10.39 44.14 31.26
CA GLY A 227 9.99 45.28 30.43
C GLY A 227 9.43 44.80 29.10
N SER A 228 8.72 45.68 28.39
CA SER A 228 8.22 45.43 27.03
C SER A 228 9.35 45.23 26.00
N GLN A 229 10.60 45.55 26.37
CA GLN A 229 11.75 45.40 25.49
C GLN A 229 12.49 44.09 25.74
N LYS A 230 12.75 43.36 24.65
CA LYS A 230 13.63 42.20 24.63
C LYS A 230 14.99 42.54 25.25
N THR A 231 15.56 41.58 25.98
CA THR A 231 16.87 41.80 26.63
C THR A 231 17.95 42.14 25.58
N PRO A 232 19.01 42.89 25.93
CA PRO A 232 20.10 43.17 25.00
C PRO A 232 20.67 41.91 24.36
N GLN A 233 20.83 40.85 25.16
CA GLN A 233 21.31 39.54 24.70
C GLN A 233 20.34 38.89 23.71
N GLN A 234 19.03 38.91 24.00
CA GLN A 234 18.02 38.37 23.10
C GLN A 234 17.98 39.13 21.78
N ARG A 235 18.02 40.47 21.80
CA ARG A 235 18.08 41.28 20.58
C ARG A 235 19.33 40.99 19.77
N GLN A 236 20.48 40.86 20.44
CA GLN A 236 21.73 40.52 19.77
C GLN A 236 21.66 39.13 19.11
N MET A 237 21.08 38.14 19.80
CA MET A 237 20.86 36.81 19.23
C MET A 237 19.92 36.86 18.03
N GLU A 238 18.74 37.45 18.16
CA GLU A 238 17.76 37.54 17.07
C GLU A 238 18.29 38.36 15.88
N GLN A 239 19.17 39.33 16.12
CA GLN A 239 19.82 40.11 15.07
C GLN A 239 20.90 39.30 14.34
N GLN A 240 21.67 38.49 15.07
CA GLN A 240 22.71 37.62 14.48
C GLN A 240 22.14 36.36 13.84
N TYR A 241 21.01 35.88 14.36
CA TYR A 241 20.36 34.62 14.02
C TYR A 241 18.85 34.85 13.82
N PRO A 242 18.43 35.49 12.72
CA PRO A 242 17.02 35.81 12.46
C PRO A 242 16.14 34.56 12.38
N GLU A 243 16.69 33.40 12.03
CA GLU A 243 16.02 32.10 12.03
C GLU A 243 15.64 31.61 13.44
N LEU A 244 16.35 32.07 14.49
CA LEU A 244 15.94 31.84 15.86
C LEU A 244 14.74 32.70 16.23
N ALA A 245 14.68 33.93 15.73
CA ALA A 245 13.54 34.83 15.93
C ALA A 245 12.28 34.31 15.23
N ALA A 246 12.44 33.74 14.03
CA ALA A 246 11.35 33.18 13.24
C ALA A 246 11.01 31.71 13.58
N GLY A 247 11.80 31.05 14.43
CA GLY A 247 11.55 29.65 14.83
C GLY A 247 11.87 28.60 13.75
N PHE A 248 12.52 28.95 12.64
CA PHE A 248 12.78 28.04 11.52
C PHE A 248 13.79 26.92 11.82
N HIS A 249 14.48 27.02 12.95
CA HIS A 249 15.33 25.96 13.48
C HIS A 249 14.53 24.80 14.11
N LEU A 250 13.23 25.01 14.37
CA LEU A 250 12.31 24.00 14.87
C LEU A 250 11.50 23.41 13.70
N PRO A 251 10.95 22.19 13.85
CA PRO A 251 9.92 21.70 12.94
C PRO A 251 8.74 22.68 12.93
N GLN A 252 8.31 23.06 11.74
CA GLN A 252 7.18 23.95 11.53
C GLN A 252 6.10 23.18 10.78
N PHE A 253 4.88 23.18 11.32
CA PHE A 253 3.76 22.48 10.71
C PHE A 253 2.87 23.44 9.93
N GLY A 254 2.28 22.91 8.87
CA GLY A 254 1.32 23.62 8.04
C GLY A 254 0.25 22.66 7.52
N GLN A 255 -0.83 23.24 7.03
CA GLN A 255 -1.92 22.52 6.39
C GLN A 255 -1.96 22.88 4.91
N VAL A 256 -2.03 21.86 4.05
CA VAL A 256 -2.21 22.04 2.60
C VAL A 256 -3.58 22.66 2.34
N ILE A 257 -3.64 23.74 1.57
CA ILE A 257 -4.91 24.39 1.22
C ILE A 257 -5.27 24.28 -0.25
N ALA A 258 -4.29 24.05 -1.14
CA ALA A 258 -4.50 23.86 -2.56
C ALA A 258 -3.27 23.23 -3.23
N VAL A 259 -3.47 22.59 -4.39
CA VAL A 259 -2.38 22.25 -5.33
C VAL A 259 -2.04 23.50 -6.15
N ALA A 260 -0.75 23.87 -6.19
CA ALA A 260 -0.33 25.14 -6.78
C ALA A 260 -0.34 25.13 -8.32
N ASP A 261 0.10 24.02 -8.93
CA ASP A 261 0.16 23.83 -10.38
C ASP A 261 0.15 22.31 -10.71
N HIS A 262 0.01 21.97 -11.99
CA HIS A 262 0.10 20.59 -12.48
C HIS A 262 1.32 20.42 -13.40
N ALA A 263 2.13 19.41 -13.11
CA ALA A 263 3.26 19.03 -13.96
C ALA A 263 2.83 18.23 -15.21
N ARG A 264 3.51 18.45 -16.33
CA ARG A 264 3.46 17.61 -17.55
C ARG A 264 4.85 17.08 -17.90
N ALA A 265 4.91 15.98 -18.64
CA ALA A 265 6.17 15.36 -19.05
C ALA A 265 7.11 16.36 -19.78
N GLY A 266 8.40 16.32 -19.44
CA GLY A 266 9.43 17.22 -19.97
C GLY A 266 9.42 18.66 -19.43
N GLU A 267 8.44 19.05 -18.61
CA GLU A 267 8.43 20.38 -18.01
C GLU A 267 9.42 20.47 -16.85
N LEU A 268 10.16 21.59 -16.80
CA LEU A 268 11.09 21.87 -15.72
C LEU A 268 10.34 22.23 -14.43
N ASN A 269 10.78 21.65 -13.31
CA ASN A 269 10.39 22.04 -11.96
C ASN A 269 11.51 22.90 -11.36
N ASP A 270 11.33 24.21 -11.36
CA ASP A 270 12.34 25.18 -10.90
C ASP A 270 11.75 26.15 -9.85
N PRO A 271 12.59 26.93 -9.13
CA PRO A 271 12.09 27.87 -8.12
C PRO A 271 11.20 29.00 -8.66
N PHE A 272 11.25 29.30 -9.96
CA PHE A 272 10.40 30.33 -10.58
C PHE A 272 9.00 29.79 -10.88
N ARG A 273 8.90 28.49 -11.23
CA ARG A 273 7.64 27.78 -11.40
C ARG A 273 7.74 26.36 -10.83
N PRO A 274 7.56 26.19 -9.50
CA PRO A 274 7.59 24.88 -8.87
C PRO A 274 6.27 24.16 -9.16
N ARG A 275 6.27 23.31 -10.19
CA ARG A 275 5.08 22.62 -10.70
C ARG A 275 4.62 21.47 -9.83
N TYR A 276 5.54 20.90 -9.05
CA TYR A 276 5.24 19.88 -8.06
C TYR A 276 5.28 20.51 -6.67
N ALA A 277 4.22 21.27 -6.37
CA ALA A 277 4.14 22.11 -5.17
C ALA A 277 2.69 22.31 -4.73
N VAL A 278 2.53 22.76 -3.48
CA VAL A 278 1.23 23.05 -2.86
C VAL A 278 1.27 24.35 -2.08
N ASP A 279 0.11 24.96 -1.90
CA ASP A 279 -0.05 26.10 -1.01
C ASP A 279 -0.27 25.63 0.42
N VAL A 280 0.36 26.31 1.39
CA VAL A 280 0.39 25.88 2.79
C VAL A 280 0.07 27.03 3.73
N GLN A 281 -0.90 26.82 4.62
CA GLN A 281 -1.17 27.69 5.77
C GLN A 281 -0.39 27.17 6.98
N MET A 282 0.46 28.01 7.58
CA MET A 282 1.21 27.64 8.78
C MET A 282 0.29 27.45 9.99
N LEU A 283 0.67 26.55 10.89
CA LEU A 283 -0.02 26.29 12.16
C LEU A 283 0.78 26.85 13.34
N ASP A 284 0.07 27.28 14.38
CA ASP A 284 0.65 27.65 15.67
C ASP A 284 1.09 26.41 16.49
N GLU A 285 1.66 26.62 17.67
CA GLU A 285 2.11 25.52 18.54
C GLU A 285 0.96 24.63 19.08
N ASN A 286 -0.29 25.07 18.93
CA ASN A 286 -1.50 24.35 19.29
C ASN A 286 -2.18 23.67 18.09
N GLY A 287 -1.56 23.73 16.90
CA GLY A 287 -2.08 23.14 15.67
C GLY A 287 -3.24 23.91 15.04
N GLN A 288 -3.46 25.16 15.43
CA GLN A 288 -4.47 26.03 14.80
C GLN A 288 -3.83 26.86 13.67
N PRO A 289 -4.57 27.23 12.62
CA PRO A 289 -4.06 28.10 11.57
C PRO A 289 -3.55 29.44 12.12
N ASP A 290 -2.27 29.74 11.89
CA ASP A 290 -1.66 31.00 12.31
C ASP A 290 -2.06 32.14 11.35
N GLN A 291 -3.09 32.89 11.72
CA GLN A 291 -3.63 33.99 10.93
C GLN A 291 -2.68 35.20 10.84
N ALA A 292 -1.63 35.26 11.65
CA ALA A 292 -0.62 36.30 11.55
C ALA A 292 0.38 36.03 10.40
N VAL A 293 0.41 34.80 9.89
CA VAL A 293 1.33 34.35 8.85
C VAL A 293 0.56 34.16 7.54
N PRO A 294 0.97 34.81 6.43
CA PRO A 294 0.32 34.61 5.14
C PRO A 294 0.53 33.19 4.63
N VAL A 295 -0.35 32.77 3.73
CA VAL A 295 -0.21 31.51 3.00
C VAL A 295 1.12 31.48 2.25
N TYR A 296 1.86 30.39 2.41
CA TYR A 296 3.04 30.10 1.63
C TYR A 296 2.59 29.51 0.29
N GLN A 297 2.90 30.22 -0.78
CA GLN A 297 2.51 29.86 -2.13
C GLN A 297 3.53 28.90 -2.75
N ALA A 298 3.03 27.89 -3.44
CA ALA A 298 3.82 26.97 -4.25
C ALA A 298 5.05 26.40 -3.54
N VAL A 299 4.83 25.88 -2.32
CA VAL A 299 5.87 25.20 -1.53
C VAL A 299 6.17 23.83 -2.18
N PRO A 300 7.43 23.56 -2.60
CA PRO A 300 7.78 22.33 -3.28
C PRO A 300 7.51 21.08 -2.44
N LEU A 301 6.94 20.04 -3.08
CA LEU A 301 6.71 18.73 -2.48
C LEU A 301 7.97 17.84 -2.54
N PRO A 302 8.16 16.93 -1.58
CA PRO A 302 9.27 15.98 -1.63
C PRO A 302 9.00 14.92 -2.72
N VAL A 303 10.06 14.56 -3.45
CA VAL A 303 10.05 13.42 -4.40
C VAL A 303 10.68 12.22 -3.71
N LEU A 304 9.95 11.11 -3.63
CA LEU A 304 10.45 9.87 -3.03
C LEU A 304 11.27 9.09 -4.08
N PHE A 305 12.49 8.68 -3.72
CA PHE A 305 13.46 7.96 -4.59
C PHE A 305 13.66 8.60 -5.97
N GLY A 306 13.96 9.91 -6.02
CA GLY A 306 13.91 10.72 -7.24
C GLY A 306 15.16 10.80 -8.13
N GLY A 307 14.93 11.26 -9.36
CA GLY A 307 15.90 11.64 -10.41
C GLY A 307 15.19 12.41 -11.54
N PRO A 308 15.88 12.89 -12.60
CA PRO A 308 15.19 13.51 -13.74
C PRO A 308 14.17 12.54 -14.36
N GLU A 309 12.90 12.93 -14.36
CA GLU A 309 11.74 12.10 -14.80
C GLU A 309 11.59 10.77 -14.03
N GLN A 310 12.11 10.68 -12.80
CA GLN A 310 12.09 9.47 -11.97
C GLN A 310 11.61 9.79 -10.55
N GLY A 311 10.91 8.83 -9.94
CA GLY A 311 10.48 8.89 -8.54
C GLY A 311 9.01 8.51 -8.34
N GLN A 312 8.57 8.49 -7.08
CA GLN A 312 7.16 8.35 -6.72
C GLN A 312 6.58 9.73 -6.40
N PHE A 313 5.60 10.13 -7.20
CA PHE A 313 4.93 11.44 -7.11
C PHE A 313 3.48 11.27 -6.68
N GLN A 314 3.07 12.02 -5.67
CA GLN A 314 1.69 12.02 -5.19
C GLN A 314 1.37 13.38 -4.57
N TYR A 315 0.37 14.07 -5.12
CA TYR A 315 -0.14 15.28 -4.50
C TYR A 315 -0.92 14.91 -3.23
N PRO A 316 -0.63 15.54 -2.08
CA PRO A 316 -1.49 15.44 -0.92
C PRO A 316 -2.82 16.13 -1.21
N VAL A 317 -3.89 15.64 -0.59
CA VAL A 317 -5.21 16.29 -0.66
C VAL A 317 -5.25 17.55 0.22
N GLU A 318 -6.14 18.48 -0.09
CA GLU A 318 -6.39 19.63 0.77
C GLU A 318 -6.73 19.19 2.20
N GLY A 319 -6.25 19.94 3.19
CA GLY A 319 -6.36 19.63 4.59
C GLY A 319 -5.24 18.73 5.15
N THR A 320 -4.35 18.20 4.30
CA THR A 320 -3.21 17.36 4.72
C THR A 320 -2.24 18.14 5.61
N LEU A 321 -1.81 17.53 6.73
CA LEU A 321 -0.77 18.06 7.61
C LEU A 321 0.62 17.81 7.01
N VAL A 322 1.45 18.85 6.96
CA VAL A 322 2.82 18.80 6.43
C VAL A 322 3.82 19.46 7.37
N GLU A 323 5.05 18.96 7.37
CA GLU A 323 6.21 19.61 7.96
C GLU A 323 6.96 20.41 6.90
N LEU A 324 7.25 21.67 7.20
CA LEU A 324 8.06 22.54 6.37
C LEU A 324 9.50 22.61 6.87
N GLY A 325 10.43 22.55 5.92
CA GLY A 325 11.80 22.98 6.10
C GLY A 325 12.02 24.35 5.46
N PHE A 326 12.95 25.12 6.03
CA PHE A 326 13.39 26.41 5.49
C PHE A 326 14.88 26.29 5.14
N ALA A 327 15.20 26.20 3.85
CA ALA A 327 16.58 26.01 3.43
C ALA A 327 17.46 27.17 3.94
N PHE A 328 18.59 26.84 4.57
CA PHE A 328 19.51 27.81 5.17
C PHE A 328 18.87 28.75 6.22
N GLY A 329 17.71 28.39 6.80
CA GLY A 329 16.97 29.25 7.73
C GLY A 329 16.28 30.44 7.05
N ARG A 330 16.05 30.37 5.73
CA ARG A 330 15.44 31.45 4.95
C ARG A 330 13.94 31.26 4.76
N ALA A 331 13.17 32.32 5.07
CA ALA A 331 11.71 32.34 4.87
C ALA A 331 11.29 32.18 3.40
N ASP A 332 12.12 32.64 2.45
CA ASP A 332 11.83 32.61 1.02
C ASP A 332 12.20 31.28 0.34
N GLN A 333 12.73 30.32 1.10
CA GLN A 333 13.07 28.99 0.59
C GLN A 333 12.40 27.87 1.42
N PRO A 334 11.06 27.90 1.54
CA PRO A 334 10.31 26.82 2.17
C PRO A 334 10.30 25.59 1.25
N PHE A 335 10.26 24.41 1.84
CA PHE A 335 9.95 23.16 1.13
C PHE A 335 9.26 22.21 2.09
N ILE A 336 8.40 21.32 1.56
CA ILE A 336 7.79 20.29 2.38
C ILE A 336 8.84 19.20 2.62
N ARG A 337 9.14 18.98 3.90
CA ARG A 337 10.07 17.94 4.34
C ARG A 337 9.35 16.61 4.53
N THR A 338 8.13 16.64 5.05
CA THR A 338 7.37 15.42 5.37
C THR A 338 5.87 15.66 5.24
N VAL A 339 5.17 14.69 4.67
CA VAL A 339 3.70 14.61 4.67
C VAL A 339 3.29 13.70 5.82
N LEU A 340 2.42 14.18 6.71
CA LEU A 340 2.03 13.48 7.92
C LEU A 340 0.62 12.88 7.77
N GLY A 341 0.50 11.56 7.97
CA GLY A 341 -0.78 10.84 7.93
C GLY A 341 -1.67 11.00 9.17
N THR A 342 -1.47 12.07 9.95
CA THR A 342 -2.22 12.32 11.19
C THR A 342 -3.68 12.61 10.88
N GLY A 343 -4.60 11.91 11.54
CA GLY A 343 -6.03 12.09 11.36
C GLY A 343 -6.62 11.35 10.16
N TRP A 344 -5.82 10.55 9.44
CA TRP A 344 -6.30 9.75 8.32
C TRP A 344 -6.84 8.39 8.78
N PRO A 345 -7.87 7.84 8.10
CA PRO A 345 -8.13 6.41 8.15
C PRO A 345 -6.95 5.69 7.47
N LEU A 346 -6.37 4.71 8.17
CA LEU A 346 -5.27 3.90 7.63
C LEU A 346 -5.83 2.67 6.92
N PRO A 347 -5.16 2.16 5.87
CA PRO A 347 -5.49 0.87 5.31
C PRO A 347 -5.17 -0.26 6.31
N ASP A 348 -5.79 -1.42 6.12
CA ASP A 348 -5.36 -2.63 6.82
C ASP A 348 -3.91 -2.95 6.41
N ILE A 349 -3.01 -2.99 7.38
CA ILE A 349 -1.60 -3.31 7.18
C ILE A 349 -1.06 -4.06 8.39
N GLN A 350 -0.38 -5.18 8.15
CA GLN A 350 0.26 -5.99 9.18
C GLN A 350 1.76 -5.70 9.28
N PRO A 351 2.39 -5.94 10.45
CA PRO A 351 3.84 -5.85 10.58
C PRO A 351 4.54 -6.76 9.56
N GLY A 352 5.49 -6.18 8.81
CA GLY A 352 6.26 -6.89 7.78
C GLY A 352 5.70 -6.78 6.37
N GLU A 353 4.49 -6.25 6.20
CA GLU A 353 3.90 -5.99 4.87
C GLU A 353 4.52 -4.77 4.19
N GLN A 354 4.49 -4.78 2.85
CA GLN A 354 4.69 -3.59 2.03
C GLN A 354 3.41 -3.30 1.27
N LEU A 355 2.90 -2.08 1.39
CA LEU A 355 1.63 -1.66 0.78
C LEU A 355 1.77 -0.29 0.14
N GLN A 356 1.50 -0.22 -1.15
CA GLN A 356 1.22 1.02 -1.86
C GLN A 356 -0.25 1.01 -2.29
N GLN A 357 -1.04 1.96 -1.79
CA GLN A 357 -2.49 1.93 -1.95
C GLN A 357 -3.04 3.32 -2.31
N GLN A 358 -3.95 3.36 -3.27
CA GLN A 358 -4.77 4.54 -3.55
C GLN A 358 -6.14 4.45 -2.84
N ARG A 359 -6.79 3.29 -2.90
CA ARG A 359 -8.03 2.92 -2.20
C ARG A 359 -8.06 1.39 -1.99
N ALA A 360 -9.01 0.87 -1.21
CA ALA A 360 -9.00 -0.54 -0.79
C ALA A 360 -8.97 -1.55 -1.96
N GLU A 361 -9.54 -1.19 -3.10
CA GLU A 361 -9.60 -2.02 -4.31
C GLU A 361 -8.44 -1.79 -5.29
N VAL A 362 -7.60 -0.77 -5.05
CA VAL A 362 -6.50 -0.37 -5.93
C VAL A 362 -5.20 -0.26 -5.15
N PHE A 363 -4.40 -1.33 -5.21
CA PHE A 363 -3.18 -1.47 -4.44
C PHE A 363 -2.15 -2.40 -5.09
N GLN A 364 -0.91 -2.25 -4.63
CA GLN A 364 0.16 -3.23 -4.76
C GLN A 364 0.60 -3.64 -3.35
N ARG A 365 0.52 -4.94 -3.04
CA ARG A 365 0.82 -5.48 -1.72
C ARG A 365 1.83 -6.63 -1.81
N THR A 366 2.76 -6.66 -0.87
CA THR A 366 3.60 -7.81 -0.55
C THR A 366 3.29 -8.22 0.88
N ASP A 367 2.80 -9.43 1.08
CA ASP A 367 2.51 -9.96 2.41
C ASP A 367 3.77 -10.49 3.12
N PRO A 368 3.71 -10.86 4.42
CA PRO A 368 4.89 -11.34 5.14
C PRO A 368 5.41 -12.70 4.64
N ALA A 369 4.60 -13.47 3.91
CA ALA A 369 5.00 -14.73 3.29
C ALA A 369 5.69 -14.51 1.92
N GLY A 370 5.70 -13.28 1.42
CA GLY A 370 6.27 -12.91 0.13
C GLY A 370 5.29 -13.02 -1.04
N ASN A 371 3.99 -13.19 -0.80
CA ASN A 371 3.00 -13.16 -1.86
C ASN A 371 2.83 -11.73 -2.36
N HIS A 372 2.88 -11.55 -3.68
CA HIS A 372 2.65 -10.28 -4.34
C HIS A 372 1.25 -10.23 -4.96
N THR A 373 0.51 -9.16 -4.69
CA THR A 373 -0.80 -8.91 -5.28
C THR A 373 -0.83 -7.52 -5.90
N LEU A 374 -1.24 -7.43 -7.16
CA LEU A 374 -1.56 -6.20 -7.87
C LEU A 374 -3.06 -6.20 -8.19
N ALA A 375 -3.80 -5.25 -7.62
CA ALA A 375 -5.24 -5.16 -7.77
C ALA A 375 -5.67 -3.80 -8.34
N THR A 376 -6.64 -3.82 -9.25
CA THR A 376 -7.31 -2.64 -9.78
C THR A 376 -8.73 -2.99 -10.20
N ASP A 377 -9.63 -2.01 -10.14
CA ASP A 377 -11.01 -2.08 -10.64
C ASP A 377 -11.16 -1.54 -12.07
N GLN A 378 -10.04 -1.18 -12.73
CA GLN A 378 -9.97 -0.65 -14.09
C GLN A 378 -9.01 -1.50 -14.96
N ALA A 379 -8.15 -0.87 -15.73
CA ALA A 379 -7.24 -1.53 -16.68
C ALA A 379 -5.83 -1.70 -16.10
N ILE A 380 -5.16 -2.77 -16.54
CA ILE A 380 -3.71 -2.98 -16.40
C ILE A 380 -3.13 -3.05 -17.81
N HIS A 381 -2.05 -2.29 -18.07
CA HIS A 381 -1.31 -2.33 -19.34
C HIS A 381 0.15 -2.74 -19.08
N HIS A 382 0.58 -3.85 -19.67
CA HIS A 382 1.99 -4.24 -19.71
C HIS A 382 2.58 -3.88 -21.07
N ILE A 383 3.40 -2.83 -21.12
CA ILE A 383 4.09 -2.37 -22.34
C ILE A 383 5.58 -2.60 -22.14
N ALA A 384 6.16 -3.49 -22.94
CA ALA A 384 7.56 -3.86 -22.83
C ALA A 384 8.13 -4.24 -24.20
N ALA A 385 9.45 -4.05 -24.38
CA ALA A 385 10.17 -4.62 -25.52
C ALA A 385 10.27 -6.16 -25.42
N GLN A 386 10.35 -6.69 -24.18
CA GLN A 386 10.33 -8.10 -23.88
C GLN A 386 9.53 -8.32 -22.58
N LEU A 387 8.58 -9.25 -22.61
CA LEU A 387 7.84 -9.70 -21.43
C LEU A 387 8.09 -11.21 -21.26
N THR A 388 8.67 -11.59 -20.12
CA THR A 388 8.93 -13.00 -19.77
C THR A 388 8.12 -13.35 -18.54
N GLN A 389 7.36 -14.43 -18.62
CA GLN A 389 6.60 -14.98 -17.50
C GLN A 389 7.03 -16.43 -17.28
N GLN A 390 7.43 -16.76 -16.06
CA GLN A 390 7.88 -18.09 -15.68
C GLN A 390 7.23 -18.46 -14.34
N ALA A 391 6.56 -19.60 -14.31
CA ALA A 391 5.92 -20.17 -13.13
C ALA A 391 5.89 -21.70 -13.27
N ASP A 392 5.90 -22.41 -12.13
CA ASP A 392 5.69 -23.86 -12.11
C ASP A 392 4.22 -24.19 -12.43
N ASP A 393 3.30 -23.41 -11.84
CA ASP A 393 1.86 -23.48 -12.11
C ASP A 393 1.34 -22.10 -12.56
N TYR A 394 0.71 -22.04 -13.73
CA TYR A 394 0.07 -20.82 -14.26
C TYR A 394 -1.43 -21.05 -14.43
N HIS A 395 -2.24 -20.22 -13.76
CA HIS A 395 -3.70 -20.24 -13.83
C HIS A 395 -4.23 -18.89 -14.30
N GLY A 396 -5.11 -18.91 -15.30
CA GLY A 396 -5.76 -17.70 -15.82
C GLY A 396 -7.25 -17.94 -16.02
N GLU A 397 -8.07 -17.06 -15.47
CA GLU A 397 -9.52 -17.03 -15.68
C GLU A 397 -9.87 -15.75 -16.42
N PHE A 398 -10.50 -15.87 -17.59
CA PHE A 398 -10.81 -14.73 -18.45
C PHE A 398 -12.27 -14.80 -18.90
N GLY A 399 -12.98 -13.67 -18.85
CA GLY A 399 -14.30 -13.55 -19.49
C GLY A 399 -14.20 -13.55 -21.02
N SER A 400 -13.14 -12.94 -21.56
CA SER A 400 -12.80 -12.96 -22.99
C SER A 400 -11.28 -12.89 -23.13
N GLN A 401 -10.73 -13.60 -24.12
CA GLN A 401 -9.31 -13.56 -24.46
C GLN A 401 -9.15 -13.36 -25.97
N HIS A 402 -8.32 -12.40 -26.35
CA HIS A 402 -7.98 -12.13 -27.74
C HIS A 402 -6.48 -11.89 -27.85
N THR A 403 -5.83 -12.60 -28.78
CA THR A 403 -4.39 -12.50 -29.02
C THR A 403 -4.16 -12.20 -30.48
N THR A 404 -3.45 -11.11 -30.78
CA THR A 404 -2.94 -10.81 -32.11
C THR A 404 -1.43 -10.93 -32.10
N VAL A 405 -0.87 -11.76 -32.98
CA VAL A 405 0.57 -11.99 -33.09
C VAL A 405 1.01 -11.59 -34.49
N ALA A 406 1.93 -10.62 -34.59
CA ALA A 406 2.38 -10.10 -35.88
C ALA A 406 3.33 -11.04 -36.63
N GLN A 407 3.99 -11.95 -35.91
CA GLN A 407 4.93 -12.92 -36.45
C GLN A 407 4.48 -14.34 -36.09
N HIS A 408 5.27 -15.05 -35.27
CA HIS A 408 5.05 -16.46 -34.96
C HIS A 408 4.44 -16.63 -33.57
N SER A 409 3.44 -17.50 -33.46
CA SER A 409 2.91 -18.00 -32.19
C SER A 409 3.26 -19.49 -32.08
N THR A 410 4.13 -19.83 -31.14
CA THR A 410 4.58 -21.21 -30.93
C THR A 410 4.14 -21.70 -29.57
N GLU A 411 3.50 -22.87 -29.55
CA GLU A 411 3.13 -23.55 -28.31
C GLU A 411 3.81 -24.92 -28.26
N ALA A 412 4.79 -25.09 -27.36
CA ALA A 412 5.47 -26.35 -27.13
C ALA A 412 4.92 -26.99 -25.85
N VAL A 413 4.06 -28.00 -26.01
CA VAL A 413 3.41 -28.68 -24.88
C VAL A 413 3.94 -30.10 -24.78
N ALA A 414 4.78 -30.37 -23.78
CA ALA A 414 5.35 -31.71 -23.56
C ALA A 414 4.31 -32.73 -23.06
N GLY A 415 3.31 -32.26 -22.31
CA GLY A 415 2.19 -33.07 -21.84
C GLY A 415 1.05 -33.13 -22.86
N ARG A 416 -0.15 -32.72 -22.43
CA ARG A 416 -1.36 -32.70 -23.26
C ARG A 416 -1.85 -31.27 -23.45
N LYS A 417 -2.10 -30.88 -24.70
CA LYS A 417 -2.93 -29.71 -25.02
C LYS A 417 -4.37 -30.17 -25.24
N LEU A 418 -5.31 -29.62 -24.47
CA LEU A 418 -6.75 -29.89 -24.60
C LEU A 418 -7.45 -28.58 -24.96
N ILE A 419 -8.27 -28.60 -26.01
CA ILE A 419 -9.12 -27.47 -26.41
C ILE A 419 -10.55 -27.98 -26.40
N GLU A 420 -11.37 -27.40 -25.52
CA GLU A 420 -12.80 -27.70 -25.41
C GLU A 420 -13.60 -26.45 -25.74
N ALA A 421 -14.42 -26.52 -26.78
CA ALA A 421 -15.31 -25.44 -27.18
C ALA A 421 -16.73 -26.00 -27.36
N LEU A 422 -17.71 -25.43 -26.65
CA LEU A 422 -19.12 -25.80 -26.82
C LEU A 422 -19.70 -25.27 -28.13
N GLY A 423 -19.13 -24.18 -28.66
CA GLY A 423 -19.51 -23.59 -29.94
C GLY A 423 -18.76 -24.25 -31.09
N ALA A 424 -17.77 -23.54 -31.64
CA ALA A 424 -16.98 -23.98 -32.78
C ALA A 424 -15.48 -23.83 -32.50
N ILE A 425 -14.69 -24.61 -33.23
CA ILE A 425 -13.26 -24.41 -33.40
C ILE A 425 -13.04 -24.20 -34.90
N GLU A 426 -12.52 -23.03 -35.27
CA GLU A 426 -12.21 -22.68 -36.65
C GLU A 426 -10.68 -22.58 -36.81
N LEU A 427 -10.13 -23.39 -37.72
CA LEU A 427 -8.71 -23.36 -38.07
C LEU A 427 -8.59 -22.95 -39.53
N LEU A 428 -8.01 -21.78 -39.77
CA LEU A 428 -7.84 -21.20 -41.10
C LEU A 428 -6.36 -20.90 -41.30
N ALA A 429 -5.79 -21.33 -42.43
CA ALA A 429 -4.46 -20.95 -42.88
C ALA A 429 -4.53 -20.44 -44.31
N GLY A 430 -3.70 -19.44 -44.64
CA GLY A 430 -3.56 -18.94 -46.01
C GLY A 430 -2.70 -19.82 -46.90
N ASP A 431 -1.91 -20.72 -46.29
CA ASP A 431 -1.06 -21.71 -46.95
C ASP A 431 -1.43 -23.09 -46.36
N ASP A 432 -0.50 -23.79 -45.72
CA ASP A 432 -0.74 -25.14 -45.22
C ASP A 432 -1.32 -25.21 -43.80
N ILE A 433 -2.22 -26.18 -43.58
CA ILE A 433 -2.51 -26.77 -42.25
C ILE A 433 -1.98 -28.20 -42.25
N GLU A 434 -1.02 -28.50 -41.37
CA GLU A 434 -0.49 -29.86 -41.20
C GLU A 434 -0.96 -30.47 -39.87
N LEU A 435 -1.60 -31.64 -39.94
CA LEU A 435 -2.04 -32.42 -38.78
C LEU A 435 -1.36 -33.79 -38.81
N ALA A 436 -0.45 -34.02 -37.88
CA ALA A 436 0.30 -35.28 -37.78
C ALA A 436 0.28 -35.83 -36.34
N THR A 437 0.22 -37.16 -36.23
CA THR A 437 0.25 -37.87 -34.94
C THR A 437 1.11 -39.11 -35.06
N LEU A 438 1.86 -39.47 -34.00
CA LEU A 438 2.64 -40.72 -33.99
C LEU A 438 1.78 -41.98 -33.85
N ALA A 439 0.59 -41.86 -33.27
CA ALA A 439 -0.33 -42.95 -33.05
C ALA A 439 -1.56 -42.80 -33.97
N ASN A 440 -2.73 -42.49 -33.39
CA ASN A 440 -3.99 -42.46 -34.12
C ASN A 440 -4.50 -41.02 -34.29
N LEU A 441 -4.95 -40.71 -35.50
CA LEU A 441 -5.76 -39.53 -35.78
C LEU A 441 -7.23 -39.95 -35.91
N HIS A 442 -8.09 -39.44 -35.02
CA HIS A 442 -9.52 -39.69 -35.05
C HIS A 442 -10.27 -38.44 -35.52
N LEU A 443 -11.02 -38.55 -36.62
CA LEU A 443 -11.90 -37.50 -37.14
C LEU A 443 -13.32 -38.05 -37.17
N VAL A 444 -14.17 -37.58 -36.25
CA VAL A 444 -15.53 -38.07 -36.06
C VAL A 444 -16.50 -36.90 -36.20
N ALA A 445 -17.48 -37.04 -37.08
CA ALA A 445 -18.59 -36.11 -37.23
C ALA A 445 -19.90 -36.87 -37.10
N ALA A 446 -20.80 -36.38 -36.24
CA ALA A 446 -22.15 -36.93 -36.12
C ALA A 446 -23.09 -36.41 -37.24
N GLY A 447 -22.84 -35.19 -37.70
CA GLY A 447 -23.52 -34.59 -38.85
C GLY A 447 -22.82 -34.89 -40.16
N GLU A 448 -22.70 -33.88 -41.00
CA GLU A 448 -22.03 -33.97 -42.29
C GLU A 448 -20.51 -33.79 -42.15
N ARG A 449 -19.75 -34.59 -42.91
CA ARG A 449 -18.34 -34.35 -43.19
C ARG A 449 -18.19 -34.08 -44.68
N VAL A 450 -17.58 -32.95 -45.02
CA VAL A 450 -17.30 -32.56 -46.41
C VAL A 450 -15.79 -32.43 -46.59
N ASP A 451 -15.23 -33.21 -47.49
CA ASP A 451 -13.84 -33.08 -47.93
C ASP A 451 -13.84 -32.57 -49.38
N VAL A 452 -13.35 -31.35 -49.61
CA VAL A 452 -13.22 -30.75 -50.95
C VAL A 452 -11.75 -30.48 -51.24
N THR A 453 -11.26 -30.96 -52.39
CA THR A 453 -9.89 -30.75 -52.82
C THR A 453 -9.89 -30.21 -54.24
N GLY A 454 -9.27 -29.05 -54.45
CA GLY A 454 -9.17 -28.44 -55.78
C GLY A 454 -8.04 -29.01 -56.65
N GLY A 455 -7.04 -29.64 -56.02
CA GLY A 455 -5.94 -30.35 -56.67
C GLY A 455 -6.06 -31.87 -56.49
N ASP A 456 -4.91 -32.52 -56.35
CA ASP A 456 -4.84 -33.97 -56.19
C ASP A 456 -5.29 -34.40 -54.79
N TYR A 457 -6.15 -35.42 -54.73
CA TYR A 457 -6.51 -36.10 -53.49
C TYR A 457 -5.78 -37.44 -53.41
N GLN A 458 -4.86 -37.57 -52.45
CA GLN A 458 -4.12 -38.81 -52.20
C GLN A 458 -4.56 -39.44 -50.89
N HIS A 459 -5.03 -40.69 -50.96
CA HIS A 459 -5.44 -41.47 -49.80
C HIS A 459 -4.73 -42.83 -49.80
N GLY A 460 -3.61 -42.91 -49.09
CA GLY A 460 -2.80 -44.12 -48.96
C GLY A 460 -3.13 -44.88 -47.68
N ILE A 461 -3.35 -46.19 -47.80
CA ILE A 461 -3.64 -47.07 -46.65
C ILE A 461 -2.70 -48.28 -46.74
N GLY A 462 -1.80 -48.42 -45.77
CA GLY A 462 -0.91 -49.59 -45.70
C GLY A 462 -1.59 -50.86 -45.16
N GLY A 463 -2.70 -50.69 -44.43
CA GLY A 463 -3.52 -51.78 -43.90
C GLY A 463 -4.85 -51.95 -44.65
N ASN A 464 -5.92 -52.21 -43.91
CA ASN A 464 -7.26 -52.41 -44.47
C ASN A 464 -8.04 -51.09 -44.56
N SER A 465 -8.80 -50.91 -45.64
CA SER A 465 -9.83 -49.87 -45.77
C SER A 465 -11.21 -50.49 -45.67
N THR A 466 -12.04 -50.00 -44.74
CA THR A 466 -13.44 -50.41 -44.61
C THR A 466 -14.33 -49.19 -44.78
N THR A 467 -15.25 -49.25 -45.73
CA THR A 467 -16.27 -48.22 -45.93
C THR A 467 -17.64 -48.87 -45.88
N THR A 468 -18.50 -48.39 -44.97
CA THR A 468 -19.90 -48.82 -44.87
C THR A 468 -20.78 -47.65 -45.24
N ILE A 469 -21.57 -47.81 -46.30
CA ILE A 469 -22.49 -46.79 -46.80
C ILE A 469 -23.88 -47.40 -46.70
N GLN A 470 -24.70 -46.87 -45.78
CA GLN A 470 -26.09 -47.32 -45.62
C GLN A 470 -27.00 -46.74 -46.70
N GLY A 471 -26.68 -45.53 -47.17
CA GLY A 471 -27.37 -44.88 -48.27
C GLY A 471 -26.74 -45.22 -49.63
N ASN A 472 -26.81 -44.27 -50.55
CA ASN A 472 -26.28 -44.43 -51.90
C ASN A 472 -24.80 -44.03 -51.97
N ARG A 473 -24.01 -44.78 -52.75
CA ARG A 473 -22.68 -44.36 -53.21
C ARG A 473 -22.77 -43.93 -54.66
N SER A 474 -22.37 -42.69 -54.94
CA SER A 474 -22.19 -42.19 -56.31
C SER A 474 -20.71 -41.92 -56.55
N LEU A 475 -20.19 -42.37 -57.69
CA LEU A 475 -18.85 -42.07 -58.17
C LEU A 475 -18.98 -41.58 -59.61
N THR A 476 -18.41 -40.42 -59.90
CA THR A 476 -18.37 -39.87 -61.26
C THR A 476 -16.93 -39.53 -61.57
N VAL A 477 -16.40 -40.12 -62.64
CA VAL A 477 -15.04 -39.88 -63.13
C VAL A 477 -15.17 -39.38 -64.57
N GLN A 478 -14.75 -38.14 -64.81
CA GLN A 478 -14.77 -37.57 -66.17
C GLN A 478 -13.64 -38.12 -67.05
N GLY A 479 -12.50 -38.43 -66.42
CA GLY A 479 -11.36 -39.07 -67.06
C GLY A 479 -11.44 -40.59 -66.99
N ASN A 480 -10.29 -41.22 -66.77
CA ASN A 480 -10.18 -42.67 -66.69
C ASN A 480 -10.27 -43.15 -65.24
N GLU A 481 -11.06 -44.20 -65.00
CA GLU A 481 -11.00 -44.98 -63.77
C GLU A 481 -10.14 -46.23 -64.01
N GLN A 482 -9.09 -46.41 -63.22
CA GLN A 482 -8.27 -47.61 -63.22
C GLN A 482 -8.38 -48.32 -61.88
N ARG A 483 -8.74 -49.60 -61.91
CA ARG A 483 -8.75 -50.48 -60.74
C ARG A 483 -7.86 -51.69 -60.99
N THR A 484 -6.81 -51.81 -60.20
CA THR A 484 -5.92 -52.97 -60.21
C THR A 484 -6.15 -53.78 -58.93
N THR A 485 -6.36 -55.09 -59.06
CA THR A 485 -6.51 -55.98 -57.89
C THR A 485 -5.66 -57.21 -58.14
N GLN A 486 -4.68 -57.45 -57.27
CA GLN A 486 -3.78 -58.61 -57.37
C GLN A 486 -4.43 -59.88 -56.82
N GLY A 487 -5.27 -59.72 -55.80
CA GLY A 487 -6.07 -60.79 -55.24
C GLY A 487 -7.44 -60.93 -55.92
N ASN A 488 -8.41 -61.42 -55.18
CA ASN A 488 -9.77 -61.61 -55.68
C ASN A 488 -10.58 -60.31 -55.60
N THR A 489 -11.40 -60.05 -56.61
CA THR A 489 -12.51 -59.10 -56.52
C THR A 489 -13.81 -59.89 -56.44
N THR A 490 -14.67 -59.54 -55.47
CA THR A 490 -16.01 -60.09 -55.33
C THR A 490 -17.03 -58.97 -55.36
N GLU A 491 -18.00 -59.08 -56.25
CA GLU A 491 -19.15 -58.16 -56.34
C GLU A 491 -20.43 -58.98 -56.18
N GLN A 492 -21.16 -58.73 -55.09
CA GLN A 492 -22.44 -59.36 -54.83
C GLN A 492 -23.54 -58.32 -54.94
N ILE A 493 -24.46 -58.52 -55.87
CA ILE A 493 -25.52 -57.56 -56.19
C ILE A 493 -26.85 -58.32 -56.15
N THR A 494 -27.71 -57.99 -55.19
CA THR A 494 -29.05 -58.58 -55.08
C THR A 494 -30.00 -58.01 -56.14
N GLY A 495 -29.84 -56.72 -56.47
CA GLY A 495 -30.59 -56.06 -57.54
C GLY A 495 -29.95 -56.28 -58.91
N ASN A 496 -30.22 -55.36 -59.84
CA ASN A 496 -29.67 -55.43 -61.19
C ASN A 496 -28.26 -54.83 -61.25
N LYS A 497 -27.34 -55.53 -61.91
CA LYS A 497 -26.08 -54.96 -62.37
C LYS A 497 -26.25 -54.49 -63.82
N THR A 498 -26.11 -53.20 -64.07
CA THR A 498 -26.09 -52.64 -65.44
C THR A 498 -24.66 -52.19 -65.77
N SER A 499 -24.15 -52.64 -66.91
CA SER A 499 -22.87 -52.18 -67.45
C SER A 499 -23.08 -51.78 -68.90
N THR A 500 -22.85 -50.51 -69.20
CA THR A 500 -23.01 -49.94 -70.55
C THR A 500 -21.69 -49.35 -70.97
N ALA A 501 -21.14 -49.89 -72.06
CA ALA A 501 -19.89 -49.45 -72.65
C ALA A 501 -19.96 -49.64 -74.16
N GLN A 502 -19.16 -48.88 -74.90
CA GLN A 502 -19.02 -49.07 -76.35
C GLN A 502 -18.49 -50.49 -76.67
N ALA A 503 -17.58 -51.00 -75.85
CA ALA A 503 -17.08 -52.36 -75.91
C ALA A 503 -16.78 -52.87 -74.48
N GLN A 504 -17.15 -54.12 -74.20
CA GLN A 504 -16.81 -54.81 -72.96
C GLN A 504 -15.89 -55.99 -73.27
N VAL A 505 -14.68 -55.98 -72.70
CA VAL A 505 -13.67 -57.02 -72.90
C VAL A 505 -13.54 -57.82 -71.61
N ILE A 506 -13.84 -59.12 -71.68
CA ILE A 506 -13.72 -60.06 -70.56
C ILE A 506 -12.66 -61.08 -70.93
N GLN A 507 -11.58 -61.14 -70.16
CA GLN A 507 -10.43 -62.02 -70.41
C GLN A 507 -10.05 -62.73 -69.12
N GLY A 508 -9.77 -64.03 -69.24
CA GLY A 508 -9.33 -64.88 -68.14
C GLY A 508 -9.02 -66.28 -68.66
N GLN A 509 -8.34 -67.09 -67.86
CA GLN A 509 -8.09 -68.50 -68.19
C GLN A 509 -9.39 -69.30 -68.29
N SER A 510 -10.42 -68.92 -67.52
CA SER A 510 -11.76 -69.46 -67.58
C SER A 510 -12.77 -68.33 -67.43
N ILE A 511 -13.82 -68.35 -68.25
CA ILE A 511 -14.93 -67.39 -68.20
C ILE A 511 -16.22 -68.18 -67.90
N VAL A 512 -16.89 -67.79 -66.82
CA VAL A 512 -18.19 -68.35 -66.42
C VAL A 512 -19.25 -67.28 -66.58
N LEU A 513 -20.08 -67.45 -67.61
CA LEU A 513 -21.31 -66.68 -67.80
C LEU A 513 -22.45 -67.65 -67.47
N GLY A 514 -22.93 -67.60 -66.23
CA GLY A 514 -23.75 -68.67 -65.69
C GLY A 514 -24.65 -68.28 -64.52
N ASN A 515 -25.55 -69.18 -64.18
CA ASN A 515 -26.53 -69.05 -63.08
C ASN A 515 -26.20 -69.97 -61.89
N GLY A 516 -24.95 -70.43 -61.79
CA GLY A 516 -24.48 -71.39 -60.78
C GLY A 516 -24.66 -72.86 -61.18
N THR A 517 -25.64 -73.19 -62.02
CA THR A 517 -25.87 -74.56 -62.52
C THR A 517 -25.34 -74.75 -63.94
N HIS A 518 -25.49 -73.75 -64.80
CA HIS A 518 -25.12 -73.82 -66.21
C HIS A 518 -24.14 -72.70 -66.59
N ASN A 519 -23.23 -72.99 -67.53
CA ASN A 519 -22.35 -72.01 -68.18
C ASN A 519 -22.74 -71.89 -69.66
N MET A 520 -23.08 -70.69 -70.10
CA MET A 520 -23.51 -70.40 -71.48
C MET A 520 -22.47 -70.83 -72.52
N LEU A 521 -21.19 -70.54 -72.30
CA LEU A 521 -20.12 -70.89 -73.25
C LEU A 521 -19.95 -72.40 -73.36
N ALA A 522 -20.02 -73.11 -72.22
CA ALA A 522 -19.97 -74.57 -72.21
C ALA A 522 -21.15 -75.18 -72.97
N LEU A 523 -22.36 -74.64 -72.77
CA LEU A 523 -23.55 -75.07 -73.49
C LEU A 523 -23.46 -74.80 -75.00
N MET A 524 -22.91 -73.65 -75.41
CA MET A 524 -22.66 -73.36 -76.83
C MET A 524 -21.64 -74.33 -77.45
N ILE A 525 -20.56 -74.65 -76.74
CA ILE A 525 -19.59 -75.66 -77.18
C ILE A 525 -20.27 -77.03 -77.32
N SER A 526 -21.05 -77.46 -76.33
CA SER A 526 -21.80 -78.72 -76.40
C SER A 526 -22.83 -78.73 -77.55
N MET A 527 -23.46 -77.60 -77.85
CA MET A 527 -24.35 -77.47 -79.00
C MET A 527 -23.58 -77.64 -80.30
N MET A 528 -22.47 -76.94 -80.46
CA MET A 528 -21.61 -77.04 -81.65
C MET A 528 -21.11 -78.47 -81.87
N ALA A 529 -20.73 -79.17 -80.80
CA ALA A 529 -20.34 -80.57 -80.86
C ALA A 529 -21.51 -81.46 -81.34
N ASN A 530 -22.71 -81.31 -80.79
CA ASN A 530 -23.88 -82.08 -81.22
C ASN A 530 -24.27 -81.78 -82.68
N VAL A 531 -24.16 -80.54 -83.13
CA VAL A 531 -24.40 -80.17 -84.54
C VAL A 531 -23.34 -80.79 -85.44
N GLN A 532 -22.06 -80.70 -85.07
CA GLN A 532 -20.95 -81.29 -85.83
C GLN A 532 -21.11 -82.81 -85.96
N GLU A 533 -21.40 -83.51 -84.87
CA GLU A 533 -21.63 -84.95 -84.87
C GLU A 533 -22.84 -85.33 -85.73
N ALA A 534 -23.95 -84.59 -85.63
CA ALA A 534 -25.12 -84.82 -86.47
C ALA A 534 -24.81 -84.66 -87.97
N LEU A 535 -24.04 -83.64 -88.34
CA LEU A 535 -23.61 -83.42 -89.74
C LEU A 535 -22.70 -84.54 -90.23
N GLN A 536 -21.76 -85.02 -89.40
CA GLN A 536 -20.91 -86.16 -89.76
C GLN A 536 -21.72 -87.44 -89.98
N LYS A 537 -22.76 -87.68 -89.18
CA LYS A 537 -23.68 -88.81 -89.39
C LYS A 537 -24.47 -88.69 -90.69
N LEU A 538 -24.88 -87.48 -91.04
CA LEU A 538 -25.58 -87.21 -92.30
C LEU A 538 -24.65 -87.36 -93.52
N ASP A 539 -23.39 -86.95 -93.45
CA ASP A 539 -22.45 -87.09 -94.58
C ASP A 539 -22.24 -88.57 -94.96
N GLY A 540 -22.08 -89.44 -93.97
CA GLY A 540 -21.88 -90.88 -94.17
C GLY A 540 -23.15 -91.71 -94.34
N HIS A 541 -24.32 -91.10 -94.57
CA HIS A 541 -25.58 -91.85 -94.58
C HIS A 541 -25.74 -92.72 -95.83
N THR A 542 -26.47 -93.83 -95.66
CA THR A 542 -26.89 -94.70 -96.77
C THR A 542 -28.39 -94.99 -96.69
N HIS A 543 -28.99 -95.25 -97.85
CA HIS A 543 -30.37 -95.68 -97.96
C HIS A 543 -30.44 -97.19 -98.23
N PRO A 544 -31.16 -97.97 -97.40
CA PRO A 544 -31.35 -99.40 -97.64
C PRO A 544 -32.11 -99.69 -98.95
N ASP A 545 -33.10 -98.85 -99.31
CA ASP A 545 -33.84 -98.85 -100.58
C ASP A 545 -34.56 -97.49 -100.80
N HIS A 546 -35.28 -97.31 -101.92
CA HIS A 546 -35.97 -96.06 -102.28
C HIS A 546 -37.23 -95.74 -101.43
N HIS A 547 -37.61 -96.60 -100.49
CA HIS A 547 -38.81 -96.46 -99.65
C HIS A 547 -38.53 -96.52 -98.13
N GLN A 548 -37.26 -96.66 -97.72
CA GLN A 548 -36.83 -96.73 -96.33
C GLN A 548 -36.07 -95.46 -95.89
N PRO A 549 -36.27 -95.00 -94.64
CA PRO A 549 -35.53 -93.87 -94.10
C PRO A 549 -34.01 -94.16 -93.99
N PRO A 550 -33.16 -93.11 -93.92
CA PRO A 550 -31.71 -93.28 -93.80
C PRO A 550 -31.30 -94.14 -92.60
N ASN A 551 -30.23 -94.92 -92.74
CA ASN A 551 -29.68 -95.79 -91.67
C ASN A 551 -29.30 -95.06 -90.38
N VAL A 552 -29.13 -93.73 -90.43
CA VAL A 552 -28.74 -92.87 -89.30
C VAL A 552 -29.89 -92.09 -88.65
N GLN A 553 -31.15 -92.28 -89.08
CA GLN A 553 -32.30 -91.48 -88.64
C GLN A 553 -32.42 -91.36 -87.11
N GLY A 554 -32.29 -92.47 -86.37
CA GLY A 554 -32.38 -92.46 -84.90
C GLY A 554 -31.23 -91.74 -84.19
N GLN A 555 -30.03 -91.78 -84.77
CA GLN A 555 -28.85 -91.08 -84.22
C GLN A 555 -29.01 -89.56 -84.42
N VAL A 556 -29.46 -89.13 -85.60
CA VAL A 556 -29.74 -87.72 -85.89
C VAL A 556 -30.88 -87.18 -85.01
N ALA A 557 -31.93 -87.96 -84.77
CA ALA A 557 -33.00 -87.61 -83.84
C ALA A 557 -32.51 -87.45 -82.39
N GLY A 558 -31.56 -88.28 -81.95
CA GLY A 558 -30.92 -88.17 -80.64
C GLY A 558 -30.13 -86.88 -80.45
N HIS A 559 -29.32 -86.49 -81.44
CA HIS A 559 -28.61 -85.20 -81.41
C HIS A 559 -29.59 -84.02 -81.42
N ALA A 560 -30.69 -84.11 -82.17
CA ALA A 560 -31.75 -83.10 -82.13
C ALA A 560 -32.38 -82.97 -80.73
N GLY A 561 -32.62 -84.09 -80.04
CA GLY A 561 -33.10 -84.11 -78.65
C GLY A 561 -32.11 -83.46 -77.67
N ASN A 562 -30.82 -83.78 -77.78
CA ASN A 562 -29.77 -83.17 -76.95
C ASN A 562 -29.67 -81.65 -77.17
N ILE A 563 -29.75 -81.20 -78.44
CA ILE A 563 -29.80 -79.77 -78.76
C ILE A 563 -31.06 -79.13 -78.17
N GLY A 564 -32.20 -79.83 -78.17
CA GLY A 564 -33.43 -79.39 -77.50
C GLY A 564 -33.24 -79.14 -76.00
N THR A 565 -32.54 -80.05 -75.31
CA THR A 565 -32.19 -79.89 -73.89
C THR A 565 -31.21 -78.73 -73.69
N ILE A 566 -30.17 -78.61 -74.52
CA ILE A 566 -29.21 -77.50 -74.45
C ILE A 566 -29.91 -76.16 -74.67
N LYS A 567 -30.85 -76.09 -75.62
CA LYS A 567 -31.71 -74.92 -75.84
C LYS A 567 -32.53 -74.58 -74.58
N GLY A 568 -33.15 -75.58 -73.95
CA GLY A 568 -33.88 -75.38 -72.69
C GLY A 568 -32.98 -74.81 -71.59
N ASN A 569 -31.75 -75.31 -71.47
CA ASN A 569 -30.78 -74.79 -70.51
C ASN A 569 -30.31 -73.37 -70.86
N LEU A 570 -30.12 -73.04 -72.15
CA LEU A 570 -29.79 -71.68 -72.59
C LEU A 570 -30.92 -70.68 -72.31
N GLN A 571 -32.18 -71.11 -72.40
CA GLN A 571 -33.33 -70.27 -72.05
C GLN A 571 -33.36 -69.89 -70.56
N SER A 572 -32.66 -70.62 -69.69
CA SER A 572 -32.56 -70.27 -68.27
C SER A 572 -31.74 -68.99 -67.99
N PHE A 573 -31.01 -68.46 -68.99
CA PHE A 573 -30.26 -67.21 -68.86
C PHE A 573 -31.01 -65.96 -69.32
N THR A 574 -32.15 -66.11 -70.01
CA THR A 574 -32.82 -64.97 -70.65
C THR A 574 -33.76 -64.19 -69.73
N GLY A 575 -33.92 -64.64 -68.47
CA GLY A 575 -34.82 -64.02 -67.49
C GLY A 575 -36.28 -64.34 -67.74
#